data_AF-A0A8S4QG04-F1
#
_entry.id   AF-A0A8S4QG04-F1
#
_cell.length_a   1.000
_cell.length_b   1.000
_cell.length_c   1.000
_cell.angle_alpha   90.00
_cell.angle_beta   90.00
_cell.angle_gamma   90.00
#
_symmetry.space_group_name_H-M   'P 1'
#
loop_
_entity.id
_entity.type
_entity.pdbx_description
1 polymer ?
#
loop_
_entity_poly.entity_id
_entity_poly.type
_entity_poly.pdbx_seq_one_letter_code
_entity_poly.pdbx_strand_id
1 'polypeptide(L)'
;MTNYVIIMTDVANSTNTLAQELKRRLEAEGCTVRTATTGAASLAEADKVDCLVVVGAESKAGLDGISRLVSEDVYENLNLLESLAASVKRGGSMAWTCAGETSGAYRGAADAFDTVIQASLRHVAQK
;
A
#
# COMPACT_ATOMS: atom_id res chain seq x y z
N MET A 1 -17.22 16.66 7.12
CA MET A 1 -16.91 15.24 7.40
C MET A 1 -15.41 15.09 7.25
N THR A 2 -14.73 14.63 8.29
CA THR A 2 -13.28 14.40 8.24
C THR A 2 -13.04 13.02 7.64
N ASN A 3 -12.31 12.94 6.54
CA ASN A 3 -11.95 11.67 5.91
C ASN A 3 -10.73 11.09 6.63
N TYR A 4 -10.85 9.87 7.15
CA TYR A 4 -9.75 9.17 7.79
C TYR A 4 -9.08 8.24 6.78
N VAL A 5 -7.78 8.40 6.59
CA VAL A 5 -6.98 7.61 5.65
C VAL A 5 -5.82 6.94 6.40
N ILE A 6 -5.63 5.65 6.19
CA ILE A 6 -4.40 4.97 6.59
C ILE A 6 -3.50 4.82 5.36
N ILE A 7 -2.24 5.23 5.48
CA ILE A 7 -1.19 4.94 4.51
C ILE A 7 -0.27 3.88 5.12
N MET A 8 -0.14 2.74 4.47
CA MET A 8 0.83 1.71 4.81
C MET A 8 2.11 1.91 4.01
N THR A 9 3.24 1.78 4.68
CA THR A 9 4.57 1.82 4.05
C THR A 9 5.44 0.74 4.65
N ASP A 10 6.26 0.07 3.84
CA ASP A 10 7.26 -0.85 4.38
C ASP A 10 8.37 -0.11 5.17
N VAL A 11 8.91 -0.76 6.22
CA VAL A 11 9.99 -0.26 7.10
C VAL A 11 11.31 -0.08 6.36
N ALA A 12 11.63 -0.90 5.36
CA ALA A 12 12.82 -0.68 4.54
C ALA A 12 12.68 0.58 3.66
N ASN A 13 11.47 1.13 3.57
CA ASN A 13 11.09 2.23 2.70
C ASN A 13 10.51 3.45 3.44
N SER A 14 10.97 3.69 4.68
CA SER A 14 10.70 4.92 5.46
C SER A 14 11.15 6.23 4.78
N THR A 15 11.73 6.14 3.57
CA THR A 15 12.14 7.25 2.69
C THR A 15 11.27 7.39 1.44
N ASN A 16 10.15 6.66 1.33
CA ASN A 16 9.30 6.71 0.15
C ASN A 16 8.70 8.11 -0.07
N THR A 17 9.25 8.82 -1.05
CA THR A 17 8.81 10.17 -1.43
C THR A 17 7.34 10.17 -1.84
N LEU A 18 6.85 9.08 -2.44
CA LEU A 18 5.43 8.94 -2.81
C LEU A 18 4.53 8.89 -1.57
N ALA A 19 4.88 8.13 -0.53
CA ALA A 19 4.08 8.05 0.68
C ALA A 19 4.04 9.40 1.42
N GLN A 20 5.16 10.10 1.48
CA GLN A 20 5.25 11.44 2.08
C GLN A 20 4.43 12.46 1.30
N GLU A 21 4.50 12.43 -0.04
CA GLU A 21 3.74 13.34 -0.90
C GLU A 21 2.23 13.04 -0.85
N LEU A 22 1.84 11.76 -0.84
CA LEU A 22 0.45 11.33 -0.65
C LEU A 22 -0.10 11.85 0.68
N LYS A 23 0.66 11.65 1.77
CA LYS A 23 0.29 12.17 3.09
C LYS A 23 0.08 13.68 3.05
N ARG A 24 1.08 14.42 2.54
CA ARG A 24 1.04 15.88 2.44
C ARG A 24 -0.19 16.38 1.67
N ARG A 25 -0.50 15.76 0.53
CA ARG A 25 -1.66 16.14 -0.29
C ARG A 25 -2.98 15.82 0.40
N LEU A 26 -3.11 14.63 0.99
CA LEU A 26 -4.32 14.24 1.70
C LEU A 26 -4.59 15.15 2.89
N GLU A 27 -3.57 15.49 3.67
CA GLU A 27 -3.68 16.44 4.78
C GLU A 27 -4.04 17.86 4.30
N ALA A 28 -3.50 18.30 3.16
CA ALA A 28 -3.86 19.58 2.55
C ALA A 28 -5.34 19.64 2.10
N GLU A 29 -5.91 18.52 1.69
CA GLU A 29 -7.34 18.37 1.37
C GLU A 29 -8.22 18.18 2.64
N GLY A 30 -7.63 18.24 3.83
CA GLY A 30 -8.35 18.12 5.10
C GLY A 30 -8.60 16.69 5.58
N CYS A 31 -7.91 15.69 5.02
CA CYS A 31 -7.94 14.32 5.52
C CYS A 31 -7.06 14.16 6.77
N THR A 32 -7.49 13.33 7.71
CA THR A 32 -6.65 12.86 8.81
C THR A 32 -5.91 11.61 8.36
N VAL A 33 -4.59 11.71 8.22
CA VAL A 33 -3.75 10.60 7.73
C VAL A 33 -3.02 9.91 8.90
N ARG A 34 -3.12 8.59 8.97
CA ARG A 34 -2.34 7.75 9.89
C ARG A 34 -1.39 6.88 9.07
N THR A 35 -0.15 6.75 9.52
CA THR A 35 0.84 5.89 8.86
C THR A 35 0.99 4.59 9.63
N ALA A 36 0.97 3.45 8.94
CA ALA A 36 1.28 2.14 9.50
C ALA A 36 2.54 1.60 8.81
N THR A 37 3.43 0.99 9.57
CA THR A 37 4.63 0.34 9.05
C THR A 37 4.62 -1.15 9.35
N THR A 38 5.19 -1.95 8.46
CA THR A 38 5.42 -3.39 8.67
C THR A 38 6.18 -3.62 9.99
N GLY A 39 5.79 -4.62 10.78
CA GLY A 39 6.39 -4.91 12.10
C GLY A 39 6.01 -3.96 13.25
N ALA A 40 5.35 -2.82 13.00
CA ALA A 40 4.76 -2.01 14.06
C ALA A 40 3.38 -2.58 14.42
N ALA A 41 3.36 -3.49 15.38
CA ALA A 41 2.13 -3.96 15.99
C ALA A 41 1.34 -2.77 16.55
N SER A 42 0.06 -2.70 16.18
CA SER A 42 -0.95 -1.79 16.72
C SER A 42 -0.95 -0.37 16.11
N LEU A 43 -1.78 -0.20 15.06
CA LEU A 43 -2.74 0.90 15.11
C LEU A 43 -3.77 0.53 16.19
N ALA A 44 -3.40 0.71 17.46
CA ALA A 44 -4.28 0.46 18.60
C ALA A 44 -5.63 1.13 18.33
N GLU A 45 -6.67 0.31 18.27
CA GLU A 45 -8.08 0.70 18.23
C GLU A 45 -8.37 1.91 17.33
N ALA A 46 -7.90 1.86 16.08
CA ALA A 46 -8.25 2.90 15.13
C ALA A 46 -9.75 2.77 14.78
N ASP A 47 -10.51 3.82 15.09
CA ASP A 47 -11.79 4.11 14.47
C ASP A 47 -11.77 3.69 13.00
N LYS A 48 -12.90 3.12 12.54
CA LYS A 48 -13.03 2.69 11.15
C LYS A 48 -12.60 3.83 10.22
N VAL A 49 -11.82 3.51 9.19
CA VAL A 49 -11.28 4.47 8.23
C VAL A 49 -12.07 4.49 6.93
N ASP A 50 -12.08 5.63 6.25
CA ASP A 50 -12.77 5.80 4.98
C ASP A 50 -11.92 5.24 3.82
N CYS A 51 -10.60 5.30 3.96
CA CYS A 51 -9.68 4.76 2.96
C CYS A 51 -8.43 4.12 3.57
N LEU A 52 -7.95 3.07 2.91
CA LEU A 52 -6.69 2.42 3.18
C LEU A 52 -5.84 2.40 1.91
N VAL A 53 -4.63 2.94 1.98
CA VAL A 53 -3.68 3.04 0.87
C VAL A 53 -2.44 2.24 1.23
N VAL A 54 -2.07 1.28 0.40
CA VAL A 54 -0.82 0.55 0.51
C VAL A 54 0.19 1.12 -0.46
N VAL A 55 1.36 1.52 0.04
CA VAL A 55 2.47 2.01 -0.76
C VAL A 55 3.61 1.00 -0.70
N GLY A 56 3.70 0.17 -1.73
CA GLY A 56 4.79 -0.79 -1.92
C GLY A 56 6.11 -0.10 -2.24
N ALA A 57 7.22 -0.85 -2.16
CA ALA A 57 8.53 -0.30 -2.45
C ALA A 57 8.75 0.08 -3.92
N GLU A 58 9.82 0.84 -4.12
CA GLU A 58 10.33 1.13 -5.44
C GLU A 58 11.09 -0.09 -5.97
N SER A 59 10.71 -0.56 -7.16
CA SER A 59 11.49 -1.61 -7.82
C SER A 59 12.82 -1.04 -8.29
N LYS A 60 13.92 -1.74 -7.96
CA LYS A 60 15.17 -1.56 -8.72
C LYS A 60 14.97 -2.10 -10.13
N ALA A 61 15.78 -1.60 -11.07
CA ALA A 61 15.71 -2.07 -12.44
C ALA A 61 16.09 -3.55 -12.57
N GLY A 62 15.40 -4.27 -13.45
CA GLY A 62 15.72 -5.64 -13.83
C GLY A 62 15.10 -6.73 -12.95
N LEU A 63 15.33 -7.99 -13.34
CA LEU A 63 14.68 -9.16 -12.73
C LEU A 63 14.97 -9.31 -11.23
N ASP A 64 16.18 -8.99 -10.78
CA ASP A 64 16.54 -9.05 -9.36
C ASP A 64 15.77 -8.01 -8.53
N GLY A 65 15.53 -6.83 -9.11
CA GLY A 65 14.71 -5.79 -8.48
C GLY A 65 13.25 -6.23 -8.33
N ILE A 66 12.69 -6.82 -9.38
CA ILE A 66 11.34 -7.39 -9.37
C ILE A 66 11.23 -8.55 -8.37
N SER A 67 12.21 -9.47 -8.38
CA SER A 67 12.23 -10.63 -7.47
C SER A 67 12.25 -10.20 -6.01
N ARG A 68 13.04 -9.16 -5.68
CA ARG A 68 13.11 -8.61 -4.33
C ARG A 68 11.83 -7.91 -3.91
N LEU A 69 11.25 -7.09 -4.80
CA LEU A 69 9.95 -6.44 -4.57
C LEU A 69 8.86 -7.49 -4.27
N VAL A 70 8.81 -8.57 -5.05
CA VAL A 70 7.80 -9.63 -4.86
C VAL A 70 8.05 -10.45 -3.60
N SER A 71 9.30 -10.75 -3.27
CA SER A 71 9.63 -11.68 -2.18
C SER A 71 9.60 -11.02 -0.80
N GLU A 72 9.99 -9.75 -0.70
CA GLU A 72 10.13 -9.04 0.59
C GLU A 72 8.95 -8.09 0.80
N ASP A 73 8.69 -7.18 -0.12
CA ASP A 73 7.66 -6.14 0.08
C ASP A 73 6.24 -6.64 -0.05
N VAL A 74 5.95 -7.46 -1.07
CA VAL A 74 4.57 -7.82 -1.41
C VAL A 74 3.97 -8.72 -0.35
N TYR A 75 4.74 -9.69 0.13
CA TYR A 75 4.27 -10.59 1.17
C TYR A 75 3.93 -9.85 2.46
N GLU A 76 4.82 -8.96 2.92
CA GLU A 76 4.60 -8.20 4.14
C GLU A 76 3.46 -7.18 4.00
N ASN A 77 3.39 -6.48 2.86
CA ASN A 77 2.32 -5.53 2.59
C ASN A 77 0.95 -6.21 2.43
N LEU A 78 0.89 -7.43 1.86
CA LEU A 78 -0.35 -8.20 1.79
C LEU A 78 -0.81 -8.65 3.18
N ASN A 79 0.10 -9.14 4.02
CA ASN A 79 -0.24 -9.50 5.40
C ASN A 79 -0.75 -8.28 6.18
N LEU A 80 -0.11 -7.12 6.01
CA LEU A 80 -0.55 -5.89 6.64
C LEU A 80 -1.91 -5.43 6.10
N LEU A 81 -2.11 -5.49 4.78
CA LEU A 81 -3.39 -5.23 4.13
C LEU A 81 -4.50 -6.09 4.72
N GLU A 82 -4.31 -7.41 4.83
CA GLU A 82 -5.30 -8.31 5.43
C GLU A 82 -5.61 -7.93 6.88
N SER A 83 -4.58 -7.56 7.66
CA SER A 83 -4.76 -7.19 9.07
C SER A 83 -5.55 -5.88 9.28
N LEU A 84 -5.42 -4.91 8.36
CA LEU A 84 -6.06 -3.59 8.48
C LEU A 84 -7.29 -3.42 7.57
N ALA A 85 -7.57 -4.37 6.67
CA ALA A 85 -8.78 -4.34 5.85
C ALA A 85 -10.05 -4.28 6.70
N ALA A 86 -10.04 -4.98 7.84
CA ALA A 86 -11.12 -4.94 8.81
C ALA A 86 -11.33 -3.54 9.42
N SER A 87 -10.35 -2.63 9.34
CA SER A 87 -10.50 -1.24 9.79
C SER A 87 -11.20 -0.35 8.77
N VAL A 88 -11.37 -0.77 7.50
CA VAL A 88 -12.06 0.03 6.48
C VAL A 88 -13.57 -0.01 6.72
N LYS A 89 -14.24 1.15 6.65
CA LYS A 89 -15.70 1.26 6.73
C LYS A 89 -16.34 0.54 5.54
N ARG A 90 -17.57 0.05 5.74
CA ARG A 90 -18.38 -0.44 4.62
C ARG A 90 -18.61 0.70 3.61
N GLY A 91 -18.29 0.45 2.34
CA GLY A 91 -18.32 1.48 1.29
C GLY A 91 -17.08 2.37 1.24
N GLY A 92 -16.10 2.15 2.13
CA GLY A 92 -14.77 2.75 2.05
C GLY A 92 -13.94 2.18 0.90
N SER A 93 -12.77 2.77 0.66
CA SER A 93 -11.90 2.44 -0.48
C SER A 93 -10.57 1.84 -0.05
N MET A 94 -10.09 0.85 -0.80
CA MET A 94 -8.73 0.33 -0.67
C MET A 94 -7.96 0.59 -1.96
N ALA A 95 -6.75 1.10 -1.84
CA ALA A 95 -5.86 1.34 -2.97
C ALA A 95 -4.49 0.73 -2.69
N TRP A 96 -3.82 0.29 -3.75
CA TRP A 96 -2.43 -0.12 -3.71
C TRP A 96 -1.68 0.66 -4.78
N THR A 97 -0.50 1.15 -4.43
CA THR A 97 0.43 1.73 -5.37
C THR A 97 1.83 1.21 -5.06
N CYS A 98 2.60 1.02 -6.10
CA CYS A 98 4.01 0.65 -6.06
C CYS A 98 4.72 1.57 -7.05
N ALA A 99 5.93 2.02 -6.73
CA ALA A 99 6.73 2.71 -7.72
C ALA A 99 7.30 1.64 -8.66
N GLY A 100 6.50 1.31 -9.68
CA GLY A 100 6.88 0.35 -10.70
C GLY A 100 8.05 0.84 -11.53
N GLU A 101 8.82 -0.10 -12.08
CA GLU A 101 9.88 0.22 -13.04
C GLU A 101 9.25 0.80 -14.32
N THR A 102 9.56 2.06 -14.63
CA THR A 102 8.92 2.80 -15.74
C THR A 102 9.41 2.41 -17.13
N SER A 103 10.52 1.67 -17.25
CA SER A 103 11.02 1.24 -18.56
C SER A 103 12.05 0.11 -18.47
N GLY A 104 11.78 -1.02 -19.15
CA GLY A 104 12.75 -2.10 -19.30
C GLY A 104 12.19 -3.34 -20.00
N ALA A 105 13.07 -4.32 -20.27
CA ALA A 105 12.75 -5.61 -20.91
C ALA A 105 11.77 -6.50 -20.10
N TYR A 106 11.36 -6.06 -18.91
CA TYR A 106 10.57 -6.83 -17.95
C TYR A 106 9.16 -6.27 -17.72
N ARG A 107 8.64 -5.42 -18.61
CA ARG A 107 7.28 -4.85 -18.50
C ARG A 107 6.19 -5.91 -18.29
N GLY A 108 6.27 -7.06 -18.96
CA GLY A 108 5.28 -8.13 -18.80
C GLY A 108 5.24 -8.73 -17.39
N ALA A 109 6.36 -8.70 -16.65
CA ALA A 109 6.38 -9.12 -15.25
C ALA A 109 5.73 -8.07 -14.34
N ALA A 110 5.91 -6.78 -14.64
CA ALA A 110 5.20 -5.70 -13.95
C ALA A 110 3.67 -5.78 -14.20
N ASP A 111 3.23 -6.04 -15.43
CA ASP A 111 1.80 -6.19 -15.76
C ASP A 111 1.18 -7.41 -15.04
N ALA A 112 1.91 -8.52 -14.97
CA ALA A 112 1.49 -9.71 -14.23
C ALA A 112 1.40 -9.43 -12.71
N PHE A 113 2.36 -8.66 -12.19
CA PHE A 113 2.36 -8.23 -10.80
C PHE A 113 1.15 -7.35 -10.46
N ASP A 114 0.85 -6.34 -11.28
CA ASP A 114 -0.34 -5.49 -11.13
C ASP A 114 -1.63 -6.32 -11.13
N THR A 115 -1.70 -7.36 -11.96
CA THR A 115 -2.84 -8.29 -12.01
C THR A 115 -3.03 -9.04 -10.69
N VAL A 116 -1.94 -9.52 -10.07
CA VAL A 116 -1.99 -10.21 -8.77
C VAL A 116 -2.46 -9.27 -7.67
N ILE A 117 -1.90 -8.06 -7.59
CA ILE A 117 -2.32 -7.05 -6.61
C ILE A 117 -3.79 -6.69 -6.76
N GLN A 118 -4.27 -6.51 -8.00
CA GLN A 118 -5.67 -6.22 -8.26
C GLN A 118 -6.59 -7.37 -7.81
N ALA A 119 -6.19 -8.61 -8.03
CA ALA A 119 -6.94 -9.78 -7.58
C ALA A 119 -6.98 -9.84 -6.04
N SER A 120 -5.85 -9.61 -5.37
CA SER A 120 -5.77 -9.59 -3.90
C SER A 120 -6.65 -8.50 -3.30
N LEU A 121 -6.61 -7.27 -3.82
CA LEU A 121 -7.48 -6.17 -3.37
C LEU A 121 -8.96 -6.51 -3.49
N ARG A 122 -9.37 -7.13 -4.61
CA ARG A 122 -10.76 -7.57 -4.81
C ARG A 122 -11.16 -8.66 -3.83
N HIS A 123 -10.27 -9.63 -3.58
CA HIS A 123 -10.52 -10.70 -2.63
C HIS A 123 -10.71 -10.14 -1.21
N VAL A 124 -9.83 -9.24 -0.79
CA VAL A 124 -9.90 -8.59 0.54
C VAL A 124 -11.14 -7.70 0.66
N ALA A 125 -11.53 -6.99 -0.40
CA ALA A 125 -12.73 -6.14 -0.40
C ALA A 125 -14.06 -6.89 -0.33
N GLN A 126 -14.07 -8.19 -0.64
CA GLN A 126 -15.26 -9.04 -0.61
C GLN A 126 -15.48 -9.74 0.75
N LYS A 127 -14.49 -9.70 1.66
CA LYS A 127 -14.62 -10.19 3.04
C LYS A 127 -15.40 -9.18 3.89
#